data_AF-A0AAD9QAT2-F1
#
_entry.id   AF-A0AAD9QAT2-F1
#
_cell.length_a   1.000
_cell.length_b   1.000
_cell.length_c   1.000
_cell.angle_alpha   90.00
_cell.angle_beta   90.00
_cell.angle_gamma   90.00
#
_symmetry.space_group_name_H-M   'P 1'
#
loop_
_entity.id
_entity.type
_entity.pdbx_description
1 polymer ?
#
loop_
_entity_poly.entity_id
_entity_poly.type
_entity_poly.pdbx_seq_one_letter_code
_entity_poly.pdbx_strand_id
1 'polypeptide(L)'
;MLNILLKKNLLNIIYYCQSLVGLKNAEICQLSAVQWAGQQQTFDRYVLPKNGISQQASQANKLTIVAGHLLYKSKLVNAITLTECLKDFITFLKSLKSKIILVAHNGKVFDSRILVKAIIAKNMLSELQSVLTGFIDTLPMSKKLLPDRNSYKQEELVKGCLNKTYDAHNGLEDVKSLRDLLVHLKPQNAVLASHSFHVEYVCESIQHHARMTTNFPSFKDLVSKKVLSKAMAQKIAGSGLNLQQIRLIHARGGYDGLQSLLSTKQRGHKSKCRVTASKKVLRTLSYHLSKE
;
A
#
# COMPACT_ATOMS: atom_id res chain seq x y z
N MET A 1 17.49 -6.73 7.20
CA MET A 1 18.18 -5.91 6.18
C MET A 1 17.84 -4.42 6.29
N LEU A 2 16.61 -4.01 6.69
CA LEU A 2 16.33 -2.59 7.00
C LEU A 2 16.88 -2.06 8.35
N ASN A 3 17.26 -2.93 9.28
CA ASN A 3 17.94 -2.55 10.54
C ASN A 3 19.28 -1.82 10.31
N ILE A 4 19.94 -2.03 9.16
CA ILE A 4 21.19 -1.35 8.78
C ILE A 4 20.89 0.03 8.17
N LEU A 5 19.69 0.20 7.61
CA LEU A 5 19.27 1.36 6.85
C LEU A 5 18.87 2.51 7.78
N LEU A 6 18.12 2.27 8.87
CA LEU A 6 17.81 3.31 9.86
C LEU A 6 19.05 3.88 10.61
N LYS A 7 20.23 3.26 10.46
CA LYS A 7 21.51 3.71 11.01
C LYS A 7 22.40 4.46 9.99
N LYS A 8 22.03 4.54 8.71
CA LYS A 8 22.84 5.12 7.63
C LYS A 8 22.09 6.23 6.89
N ASN A 9 22.22 7.48 7.35
CA ASN A 9 21.81 8.70 6.62
C ASN A 9 20.44 8.62 5.92
N LEU A 10 19.47 7.94 6.54
CA LEU A 10 18.11 7.88 6.04
C LEU A 10 17.29 8.97 6.69
N LEU A 11 16.58 9.71 5.86
CA LEU A 11 15.60 10.68 6.32
C LEU A 11 14.22 10.03 6.28
N ASN A 12 13.57 10.01 7.44
CA ASN A 12 12.18 9.59 7.54
C ASN A 12 11.29 10.78 7.19
N ILE A 13 10.43 10.59 6.20
CA ILE A 13 9.45 11.57 5.75
C ILE A 13 8.08 11.04 6.08
N ILE A 14 7.31 11.80 6.84
CA ILE A 14 5.92 11.45 7.13
C ILE A 14 5.10 11.97 5.97
N TYR A 15 4.32 11.08 5.37
CA TYR A 15 3.52 11.43 4.21
C TYR A 15 2.11 10.89 4.37
N TYR A 16 1.22 11.54 3.65
CA TYR A 16 -0.17 11.16 3.56
C TYR A 16 -0.62 11.33 2.13
N CYS A 17 -1.33 10.32 1.65
CA CYS A 17 -1.92 10.32 0.34
C CYS A 17 -3.43 10.32 0.51
N GLN A 18 -4.03 11.50 0.39
CA GLN A 18 -5.47 11.58 0.35
C GLN A 18 -5.97 11.09 -1.00
N SER A 19 -6.84 10.09 -0.99
CA SER A 19 -7.50 9.62 -2.19
C SER A 19 -9.01 9.74 -2.16
N LEU A 20 -9.60 9.92 -3.33
CA LEU A 20 -11.04 9.85 -3.53
C LEU A 20 -11.46 8.46 -3.93
N VAL A 21 -12.49 7.95 -3.26
CA VAL A 21 -13.08 6.62 -3.47
C VAL A 21 -12.16 5.49 -2.96
N GLY A 22 -12.77 4.40 -2.48
CA GLY A 22 -12.05 3.26 -1.90
C GLY A 22 -10.98 2.65 -2.82
N LEU A 23 -10.12 1.80 -2.24
CA LEU A 23 -8.88 1.25 -2.80
C LEU A 23 -8.84 0.81 -4.28
N LYS A 24 -9.97 0.47 -4.90
CA LYS A 24 -10.00 -0.02 -6.29
C LYS A 24 -9.75 1.09 -7.33
N ASN A 25 -10.39 2.24 -7.16
CA ASN A 25 -10.36 3.37 -8.11
C ASN A 25 -9.87 4.68 -7.47
N ALA A 26 -9.12 4.56 -6.37
CA ALA A 26 -8.57 5.68 -5.63
C ALA A 26 -7.73 6.62 -6.54
N GLU A 27 -8.13 7.87 -6.65
CA GLU A 27 -7.34 8.96 -7.26
C GLU A 27 -6.77 9.85 -6.18
N ILE A 28 -5.50 10.24 -6.30
CA ILE A 28 -4.85 11.17 -5.37
C ILE A 28 -5.47 12.56 -5.56
N CYS A 29 -5.91 13.20 -4.48
CA CYS A 29 -6.41 14.58 -4.50
C CYS A 29 -5.67 15.54 -3.60
N GLN A 30 -4.92 15.02 -2.65
CA GLN A 30 -3.92 15.78 -1.93
C GLN A 30 -2.74 14.85 -1.63
N LEU A 31 -1.53 15.35 -1.88
CA LEU A 31 -0.31 14.68 -1.48
C LEU A 31 0.47 15.63 -0.58
N SER A 32 0.64 15.21 0.67
CA SER A 32 1.31 16.02 1.68
C SER A 32 2.43 15.22 2.33
N ALA A 33 3.51 15.90 2.67
CA ALA A 33 4.61 15.30 3.41
C ALA A 33 5.36 16.34 4.26
N VAL A 34 5.87 15.88 5.40
CA VAL A 34 6.73 16.67 6.29
C VAL A 34 7.94 15.86 6.69
N GLN A 35 9.08 16.53 6.88
CA GLN A 35 10.23 15.90 7.53
C GLN A 35 9.86 15.49 8.95
N TRP A 36 10.23 14.26 9.34
CA TRP A 36 10.02 13.80 10.71
C TRP A 36 10.83 14.67 11.69
N ALA A 37 12.12 14.87 11.43
CA ALA A 37 13.04 15.60 12.28
C ALA A 37 13.91 16.57 11.45
N GLY A 38 14.43 17.62 12.10
CA GLY A 38 15.25 18.65 11.47
C GLY A 38 14.47 19.90 11.08
N GLN A 39 15.00 20.68 10.13
CA GLN A 39 14.29 21.83 9.55
C GLN A 39 12.98 21.35 8.90
N GLN A 40 11.88 22.06 9.19
CA GLN A 40 10.56 21.63 8.73
C GLN A 40 10.36 21.97 7.25
N GLN A 41 10.87 21.13 6.35
CA GLN A 41 10.42 21.19 4.96
C GLN A 41 9.07 20.47 4.84
N THR A 42 8.17 21.11 4.09
CA THR A 42 6.81 20.66 3.86
C THR A 42 6.58 20.56 2.36
N PHE A 43 5.95 19.48 1.95
CA PHE A 43 5.34 19.32 0.64
C PHE A 43 3.83 19.27 0.81
N ASP A 44 3.10 20.06 0.04
CA ASP A 44 1.65 19.99 -0.02
C ASP A 44 1.17 20.42 -1.40
N ARG A 45 0.42 19.55 -2.06
CA ARG A 45 -0.16 19.78 -3.39
C ARG A 45 -1.54 19.16 -3.46
N TYR A 46 -2.50 19.92 -3.95
CA TYR A 46 -3.78 19.40 -4.37
C TYR A 46 -3.71 18.91 -5.81
N VAL A 47 -4.46 17.85 -6.11
CA VAL A 47 -4.53 17.24 -7.43
C VAL A 47 -5.97 17.23 -7.90
N LEU A 48 -6.21 17.75 -9.10
CA LEU A 48 -7.53 17.69 -9.71
C LEU A 48 -7.78 16.24 -10.21
N PRO A 49 -8.73 15.49 -9.62
CA PRO A 49 -9.03 14.13 -10.06
C PRO A 49 -9.77 14.14 -11.39
N LYS A 50 -9.65 13.05 -12.16
CA LYS A 50 -10.30 12.95 -13.46
C LYS A 50 -11.75 12.50 -13.37
N ASN A 51 -12.08 11.64 -12.41
CA ASN A 51 -13.41 11.00 -12.33
C ASN A 51 -14.34 11.68 -11.31
N GLY A 52 -14.08 12.95 -10.98
CA GLY A 52 -14.85 13.69 -9.98
C GLY A 52 -14.61 13.22 -8.54
N ILE A 53 -15.50 13.63 -7.63
CA ILE A 53 -15.46 13.24 -6.22
C ILE A 53 -16.81 12.65 -5.83
N SER A 54 -16.81 11.39 -5.36
CA SER A 54 -18.04 10.78 -4.81
C SER A 54 -18.50 11.52 -3.55
N GLN A 55 -19.81 11.57 -3.30
CA GLN A 55 -20.37 12.20 -2.09
C GLN A 55 -19.75 11.67 -0.79
N GLN A 56 -19.52 10.35 -0.70
CA GLN A 56 -18.88 9.72 0.46
C GLN A 56 -17.44 10.25 0.67
N ALA A 57 -16.66 10.37 -0.41
CA ALA A 57 -15.32 10.93 -0.34
C ALA A 57 -15.36 12.41 0.06
N SER A 58 -16.22 13.22 -0.55
CA SER A 58 -16.42 14.63 -0.18
C SER A 58 -16.81 14.84 1.28
N GLN A 59 -17.66 13.98 1.83
CA GLN A 59 -18.03 14.02 3.25
C GLN A 59 -16.83 13.76 4.17
N ALA A 60 -15.96 12.83 3.79
CA ALA A 60 -14.77 12.48 4.55
C ALA A 60 -13.70 13.58 4.47
N ASN A 61 -13.31 13.99 3.26
CA ASN A 61 -12.15 14.88 3.06
C ASN A 61 -12.48 16.36 2.86
N LYS A 62 -13.77 16.72 2.83
CA LYS A 62 -14.24 18.09 2.60
C LYS A 62 -13.79 18.68 1.25
N LEU A 63 -13.44 17.83 0.29
CA LEU A 63 -13.12 18.22 -1.09
C LEU A 63 -14.35 18.11 -1.98
N THR A 64 -14.59 19.15 -2.77
CA THR A 64 -15.65 19.18 -3.79
C THR A 64 -15.09 19.72 -5.11
N ILE A 65 -15.78 19.40 -6.22
CA ILE A 65 -15.48 20.00 -7.52
C ILE A 65 -16.68 20.84 -7.94
N VAL A 66 -16.43 22.12 -8.24
CA VAL A 66 -17.43 23.07 -8.70
C VAL A 66 -16.88 23.73 -9.96
N ALA A 67 -17.62 23.61 -11.08
CA ALA A 67 -17.23 24.18 -12.38
C ALA A 67 -15.77 23.83 -12.78
N GLY A 68 -15.34 22.58 -12.58
CA GLY A 68 -13.99 22.11 -12.92
C GLY A 68 -12.89 22.50 -11.92
N HIS A 69 -13.21 23.25 -10.86
CA HIS A 69 -12.26 23.67 -9.85
C HIS A 69 -12.38 22.83 -8.58
N LEU A 70 -11.25 22.52 -7.94
CA LEU A 70 -11.22 21.82 -6.66
C LEU A 70 -11.37 22.82 -5.51
N LEU A 71 -12.27 22.51 -4.57
CA LEU A 71 -12.49 23.30 -3.37
C LEU A 71 -12.24 22.44 -2.13
N TYR A 72 -11.62 23.02 -1.10
CA TYR A 72 -11.50 22.46 0.24
C TYR A 72 -12.35 23.29 1.19
N LYS A 73 -13.33 22.68 1.87
CA LYS A 73 -14.29 23.39 2.75
C LYS A 73 -14.91 24.62 2.06
N SER A 74 -15.35 24.43 0.82
CA SER A 74 -15.92 25.48 -0.04
C SER A 74 -14.97 26.64 -0.39
N LYS A 75 -13.67 26.52 -0.13
CA LYS A 75 -12.64 27.47 -0.57
C LYS A 75 -11.87 26.91 -1.74
N LEU A 76 -11.69 27.72 -2.79
CA LEU A 76 -10.88 27.34 -3.95
C LEU A 76 -9.46 26.99 -3.51
N VAL A 77 -8.94 25.85 -3.97
CA VAL A 77 -7.54 25.45 -3.78
C VAL A 77 -6.82 25.38 -5.11
N ASN A 78 -5.54 25.72 -5.12
CA ASN A 78 -4.71 25.56 -6.31
C ASN A 78 -4.42 24.06 -6.53
N ALA A 79 -5.12 23.45 -7.48
CA ALA A 79 -4.96 22.05 -7.85
C ALA A 79 -4.21 21.92 -9.16
N ILE A 80 -3.24 21.02 -9.20
CA ILE A 80 -2.42 20.71 -10.37
C ILE A 80 -2.77 19.34 -10.94
N THR A 81 -2.18 18.98 -12.07
CA THR A 81 -2.36 17.62 -12.60
C THR A 81 -1.63 16.59 -11.74
N LEU A 82 -2.11 15.34 -11.78
CA LEU A 82 -1.42 14.22 -11.09
C LEU A 82 0.04 14.08 -11.54
N THR A 83 0.32 14.25 -12.83
CA THR A 83 1.69 14.12 -13.36
C THR A 83 2.61 15.19 -12.78
N GLU A 84 2.16 16.44 -12.72
CA GLU A 84 2.92 17.54 -12.11
C GLU A 84 3.15 17.29 -10.63
N CYS A 85 2.10 16.90 -9.89
CA CYS A 85 2.22 16.61 -8.45
C CYS A 85 3.24 15.51 -8.16
N LEU A 86 3.27 14.42 -8.93
CA LEU A 86 4.25 13.35 -8.74
C LEU A 86 5.68 13.79 -9.10
N LYS A 87 5.84 14.64 -10.13
CA LYS A 87 7.15 15.22 -10.50
C LYS A 87 7.66 16.15 -9.40
N ASP A 88 6.80 17.04 -8.91
CA ASP A 88 7.09 17.93 -7.79
C ASP A 88 7.46 17.13 -6.55
N PHE A 89 6.73 16.06 -6.25
CA PHE A 89 6.99 15.22 -5.09
C PHE A 89 8.33 14.51 -5.18
N ILE A 90 8.66 13.88 -6.31
CA ILE A 90 9.96 13.24 -6.49
C ILE A 90 11.10 14.27 -6.43
N THR A 91 10.89 15.46 -6.99
CA THR A 91 11.87 16.57 -6.93
C THR A 91 12.09 17.00 -5.48
N PHE A 92 11.01 17.16 -4.71
CA PHE A 92 11.06 17.41 -3.27
C PHE A 92 11.84 16.30 -2.54
N LEU A 93 11.56 15.03 -2.80
CA LEU A 93 12.31 13.94 -2.16
C LEU A 93 13.81 13.99 -2.49
N LYS A 94 14.16 14.30 -3.74
CA LYS A 94 15.57 14.41 -4.18
C LYS A 94 16.28 15.62 -3.59
N SER A 95 15.58 16.73 -3.35
CA SER A 95 16.19 17.96 -2.77
C SER A 95 16.69 17.75 -1.34
N LEU A 96 16.18 16.72 -0.65
CA LEU A 96 16.59 16.34 0.70
C LEU A 96 17.97 15.65 0.74
N LYS A 97 18.60 15.40 -0.42
CA LYS A 97 19.97 14.89 -0.60
C LYS A 97 20.27 13.62 0.21
N SER A 98 19.25 12.82 0.50
CA SER A 98 19.33 11.61 1.32
C SER A 98 18.43 10.52 0.73
N LYS A 99 18.71 9.27 1.07
CA LYS A 99 17.76 8.18 0.80
C LYS A 99 16.58 8.31 1.76
N ILE A 100 15.37 8.06 1.26
CA ILE A 100 14.13 8.35 1.98
C ILE A 100 13.42 7.07 2.42
N ILE A 101 12.81 7.12 3.61
CA ILE A 101 11.75 6.21 4.02
C ILE A 101 10.48 7.03 4.24
N LEU A 102 9.39 6.61 3.61
CA LEU A 102 8.08 7.24 3.74
C LEU A 102 7.26 6.60 4.88
N VAL A 103 6.70 7.40 5.77
CA VAL A 103 6.00 6.95 6.98
C VAL A 103 4.54 7.35 6.88
N ALA A 104 3.63 6.38 6.97
CA ALA A 104 2.19 6.60 6.90
C ALA A 104 1.44 5.72 7.90
N HIS A 105 0.29 6.20 8.36
CA HIS A 105 -0.57 5.44 9.27
C HIS A 105 -1.51 4.53 8.48
N ASN A 106 -1.44 3.21 8.71
CA ASN A 106 -2.09 2.19 7.86
C ASN A 106 -1.55 2.17 6.41
N GLY A 107 -0.35 2.70 6.21
CA GLY A 107 0.22 2.98 4.90
C GLY A 107 0.49 1.74 4.05
N LYS A 108 0.70 0.55 4.65
CA LYS A 108 1.05 -0.68 3.92
C LYS A 108 -0.05 -1.19 3.01
N VAL A 109 -1.30 -0.97 3.41
CA VAL A 109 -2.48 -1.41 2.65
C VAL A 109 -3.19 -0.26 1.96
N PHE A 110 -2.85 0.99 2.30
CA PHE A 110 -3.48 2.20 1.80
C PHE A 110 -2.50 3.11 1.05
N ASP A 111 -1.90 4.12 1.71
CA ASP A 111 -1.15 5.20 1.08
C ASP A 111 -0.05 4.72 0.14
N SER A 112 0.73 3.73 0.55
CA SER A 112 1.87 3.23 -0.26
C SER A 112 1.39 2.64 -1.58
N ARG A 113 0.27 1.92 -1.55
CA ARG A 113 -0.31 1.32 -2.75
C ARG A 113 -0.85 2.37 -3.70
N ILE A 114 -1.51 3.40 -3.18
CA ILE A 114 -2.08 4.49 -3.98
C ILE A 114 -0.95 5.27 -4.67
N LEU A 115 0.05 5.71 -3.90
CA LEU A 115 1.21 6.43 -4.42
C LEU A 115 1.96 5.62 -5.48
N VAL A 116 2.36 4.38 -5.16
CA VAL A 116 3.15 3.55 -6.08
C VAL A 116 2.34 3.16 -7.32
N LYS A 117 1.02 2.92 -7.20
CA LYS A 117 0.15 2.67 -8.36
C LYS A 117 0.10 3.90 -9.29
N ALA A 118 -0.03 5.10 -8.73
CA ALA A 118 -0.02 6.34 -9.51
C ALA A 118 1.32 6.57 -10.21
N ILE A 119 2.43 6.32 -9.52
CA ILE A 119 3.80 6.40 -10.06
C ILE A 119 4.03 5.42 -11.22
N ILE A 120 3.62 4.16 -11.06
CA ILE A 120 3.71 3.14 -12.13
C ILE A 120 2.86 3.57 -13.34
N ALA A 121 1.64 4.05 -13.12
CA ALA A 121 0.75 4.51 -14.19
C ALA A 121 1.29 5.73 -14.96
N LYS A 122 2.27 6.45 -14.40
CA LYS A 122 2.96 7.57 -15.04
C LYS A 122 4.36 7.23 -15.54
N ASN A 123 4.76 5.96 -15.48
CA ASN A 123 6.10 5.48 -15.87
C ASN A 123 7.23 6.17 -15.09
N MET A 124 7.00 6.50 -13.80
CA MET A 124 7.97 7.26 -12.96
C MET A 124 8.64 6.39 -11.88
N LEU A 125 8.59 5.06 -12.05
CA LEU A 125 9.01 4.12 -11.00
C LEU A 125 10.53 4.17 -10.75
N SER A 126 11.34 4.27 -11.81
CA SER A 126 12.80 4.34 -11.70
C SER A 126 13.24 5.63 -11.00
N GLU A 127 12.61 6.76 -11.30
CA GLU A 127 12.87 8.04 -10.64
C GLU A 127 12.51 7.98 -9.17
N LEU A 128 11.37 7.38 -8.81
CA LEU A 128 11.02 7.18 -7.41
C LEU A 128 12.03 6.27 -6.70
N GLN A 129 12.37 5.11 -7.26
CA GLN A 129 13.32 4.15 -6.67
C GLN A 129 14.74 4.70 -6.54
N SER A 130 15.11 5.70 -7.35
CA SER A 130 16.40 6.39 -7.21
C SER A 130 16.56 7.11 -5.86
N VAL A 131 15.46 7.49 -5.19
CA VAL A 131 15.47 8.25 -3.92
C VAL A 131 14.76 7.52 -2.77
N LEU A 132 13.65 6.84 -3.06
CA LEU A 132 12.83 6.16 -2.07
C LEU A 132 13.31 4.72 -1.84
N THR A 133 13.64 4.39 -0.60
CA THR A 133 14.05 3.03 -0.20
C THR A 133 12.87 2.14 0.18
N GLY A 134 11.86 2.74 0.83
CA GLY A 134 10.71 1.99 1.33
C GLY A 134 9.82 2.82 2.23
N PHE A 135 9.05 2.12 3.04
CA PHE A 135 7.97 2.68 3.84
C PHE A 135 7.98 2.14 5.28
N ILE A 136 7.32 2.84 6.19
CA ILE A 136 6.96 2.38 7.53
C ILE A 136 5.44 2.52 7.70
N ASP A 137 4.80 1.47 8.21
CA ASP A 137 3.39 1.51 8.61
C ASP A 137 3.27 1.74 10.12
N THR A 138 2.73 2.91 10.50
CA THR A 138 2.62 3.28 11.91
C THR A 138 1.45 2.62 12.62
N LEU A 139 0.46 2.05 11.93
CA LEU A 139 -0.70 1.43 12.59
C LEU A 139 -0.30 0.18 13.42
N PRO A 140 0.33 -0.87 12.85
CA PRO A 140 0.79 -2.01 13.64
C PRO A 140 1.88 -1.61 14.65
N MET A 141 2.67 -0.58 14.33
CA MET A 141 3.66 -0.03 15.25
C MET A 141 3.01 0.58 16.49
N SER A 142 1.97 1.41 16.32
CA SER A 142 1.22 2.02 17.42
C SER A 142 0.56 0.96 18.30
N LYS A 143 0.04 -0.13 17.72
CA LYS A 143 -0.47 -1.30 18.48
C LYS A 143 0.56 -1.94 19.38
N LYS A 144 1.83 -1.94 18.97
CA LYS A 144 2.93 -2.47 19.78
C LYS A 144 3.38 -1.49 20.86
N LEU A 145 3.42 -0.20 20.55
CA LEU A 145 3.92 0.83 21.48
C LEU A 145 2.89 1.25 22.54
N LEU A 146 1.61 1.18 22.20
CA LEU A 146 0.50 1.61 23.03
C LEU A 146 -0.52 0.47 23.13
N PRO A 147 -0.23 -0.60 23.88
CA PRO A 147 -1.15 -1.74 23.99
C PRO A 147 -2.50 -1.31 24.60
N ASP A 148 -3.52 -2.13 24.38
CA ASP A 148 -4.82 -2.07 25.07
C ASP A 148 -5.63 -0.79 24.88
N ARG A 149 -5.47 -0.11 23.73
CA ARG A 149 -6.35 1.01 23.35
C ARG A 149 -7.63 0.52 22.67
N ASN A 150 -8.74 1.21 22.97
CA ASN A 150 -10.04 1.02 22.31
C ASN A 150 -10.01 1.34 20.80
N SER A 151 -9.14 2.28 20.39
CA SER A 151 -9.00 2.71 19.00
C SER A 151 -7.54 3.04 18.69
N TYR A 152 -7.16 2.72 17.45
CA TYR A 152 -5.86 3.06 16.87
C TYR A 152 -6.01 3.96 15.65
N LYS A 153 -7.17 4.60 15.44
CA LYS A 153 -7.28 5.67 14.45
C LYS A 153 -6.31 6.79 14.83
N GLN A 154 -5.68 7.42 13.84
CA GLN A 154 -4.69 8.47 14.08
C GLN A 154 -5.25 9.59 14.98
N GLU A 155 -6.48 10.05 14.72
CA GLU A 155 -7.18 11.06 15.52
C GLU A 155 -7.28 10.69 17.01
N GLU A 156 -7.63 9.44 17.31
CA GLU A 156 -7.76 8.93 18.67
C GLU A 156 -6.40 8.74 19.37
N LEU A 157 -5.36 8.44 18.59
CA LEU A 157 -3.98 8.39 19.10
C LEU A 157 -3.46 9.79 19.41
N VAL A 158 -3.67 10.75 18.51
CA VAL A 158 -3.28 12.15 18.69
C VAL A 158 -4.02 12.76 19.87
N LYS A 159 -5.34 12.57 19.95
CA LYS A 159 -6.15 13.04 21.08
C LYS A 159 -5.67 12.44 22.40
N GLY A 160 -5.51 11.12 22.46
CA GLY A 160 -5.15 10.45 23.71
C GLY A 160 -3.70 10.64 24.16
N CYS A 161 -2.75 10.84 23.25
CA CYS A 161 -1.33 11.00 23.60
C CYS A 161 -0.90 12.47 23.70
N LEU A 162 -1.45 13.35 22.85
CA LEU A 162 -1.03 14.75 22.78
C LEU A 162 -2.04 15.72 23.38
N ASN A 163 -3.22 15.24 23.80
CA ASN A 163 -4.35 16.05 24.25
C ASN A 163 -4.74 17.15 23.23
N LYS A 164 -4.74 16.80 21.95
CA LYS A 164 -5.05 17.70 20.82
C LYS A 164 -6.03 17.06 19.84
N THR A 165 -6.87 17.87 19.24
CA THR A 165 -7.63 17.53 18.03
C THR A 165 -7.08 18.33 16.85
N TYR A 166 -7.33 17.85 15.64
CA TYR A 166 -6.90 18.52 14.42
C TYR A 166 -7.91 18.29 13.30
N ASP A 167 -7.71 18.98 12.18
CA ASP A 167 -8.56 18.86 11.00
C ASP A 167 -8.28 17.56 10.25
N ALA A 168 -8.83 16.46 10.77
CA ALA A 168 -8.65 15.13 10.18
C ALA A 168 -9.18 15.09 8.75
N HIS A 169 -8.50 14.30 7.91
CA HIS A 169 -8.75 14.27 6.47
C HIS A 169 -8.39 15.58 5.75
N ASN A 170 -7.54 16.43 6.34
CA ASN A 170 -6.69 17.33 5.57
C ASN A 170 -5.29 16.72 5.52
N GLY A 171 -4.73 16.54 4.32
CA GLY A 171 -3.48 15.82 4.17
C GLY A 171 -2.30 16.44 4.90
N LEU A 172 -2.22 17.78 4.93
CA LEU A 172 -1.15 18.49 5.62
C LEU A 172 -1.28 18.39 7.14
N GLU A 173 -2.50 18.52 7.67
CA GLU A 173 -2.74 18.41 9.11
C GLU A 173 -2.62 16.96 9.60
N ASP A 174 -2.98 15.97 8.78
CA ASP A 174 -2.75 14.55 9.04
C ASP A 174 -1.24 14.25 9.18
N VAL A 175 -0.38 14.73 8.26
CA VAL A 175 1.08 14.46 8.37
C VAL A 175 1.75 15.21 9.52
N LYS A 176 1.34 16.45 9.81
CA LYS A 176 1.85 17.21 10.96
C LYS A 176 1.46 16.54 12.28
N SER A 177 0.21 16.11 12.41
CA SER A 177 -0.27 15.45 13.63
C SER A 177 0.38 14.08 13.83
N LEU A 178 0.59 13.32 12.75
CA LEU A 178 1.34 12.07 12.81
C LEU A 178 2.81 12.32 13.20
N ARG A 179 3.45 13.37 12.69
CA ARG A 179 4.79 13.78 13.11
C ARG A 179 4.86 14.05 14.60
N ASP A 180 3.97 14.89 15.10
CA ASP A 180 3.97 15.27 16.52
C ASP A 180 3.74 14.04 17.41
N LEU A 181 2.88 13.11 16.97
CA LEU A 181 2.67 11.84 17.66
C LEU A 181 3.96 11.00 17.68
N LEU A 182 4.66 10.87 16.55
CA LEU A 182 5.91 10.09 16.50
C LEU A 182 7.06 10.74 17.28
N VAL A 183 7.13 12.06 17.31
CA VAL A 183 8.07 12.82 18.15
C VAL A 183 7.78 12.61 19.63
N HIS A 184 6.51 12.55 20.02
CA HIS A 184 6.10 12.23 21.39
C HIS A 184 6.42 10.78 21.77
N LEU A 185 6.10 9.81 20.89
CA LEU A 185 6.29 8.38 21.16
C LEU A 185 7.76 7.92 21.12
N LYS A 186 8.64 8.64 20.42
CA LYS A 186 10.09 8.34 20.29
C LYS A 186 10.38 6.85 20.04
N PRO A 187 9.79 6.24 18.98
CA PRO A 187 9.94 4.81 18.74
C PRO A 187 11.41 4.44 18.50
N GLN A 188 11.85 3.34 19.12
CA GLN A 188 13.19 2.81 18.90
C GLN A 188 13.39 2.34 17.44
N ASN A 189 14.62 2.47 16.93
CA ASN A 189 14.96 2.05 15.55
C ASN A 189 14.60 0.58 15.26
N ALA A 190 14.75 -0.31 16.24
CA ALA A 190 14.37 -1.71 16.08
C ALA A 190 12.85 -1.88 15.84
N VAL A 191 12.03 -1.07 16.51
CA VAL A 191 10.58 -1.05 16.32
C VAL A 191 10.23 -0.52 14.93
N LEU A 192 10.86 0.58 14.50
CA LEU A 192 10.66 1.15 13.17
C LEU A 192 11.02 0.14 12.06
N ALA A 193 12.19 -0.51 12.18
CA ALA A 193 12.62 -1.52 11.22
C ALA A 193 11.65 -2.70 11.15
N SER A 194 11.08 -3.14 12.27
CA SER A 194 10.13 -4.27 12.27
C SER A 194 8.80 -3.99 11.57
N HIS A 195 8.44 -2.72 11.37
CA HIS A 195 7.22 -2.30 10.69
C HIS A 195 7.48 -1.65 9.32
N SER A 196 8.70 -1.79 8.83
CA SER A 196 9.14 -1.24 7.56
C SER A 196 9.04 -2.26 6.43
N PHE A 197 8.90 -1.77 5.19
CA PHE A 197 8.84 -2.60 3.99
C PHE A 197 9.39 -1.85 2.78
N HIS A 198 9.97 -2.60 1.84
CA HIS A 198 10.59 -2.03 0.64
C HIS A 198 9.55 -1.60 -0.40
N VAL A 199 9.94 -0.67 -1.29
CA VAL A 199 9.10 -0.28 -2.43
C VAL A 199 8.81 -1.45 -3.36
N GLU A 200 9.76 -2.37 -3.52
CA GLU A 200 9.60 -3.61 -4.30
C GLU A 200 8.42 -4.46 -3.80
N TYR A 201 8.24 -4.55 -2.47
CA TYR A 201 7.10 -5.26 -1.89
C TYR A 201 5.76 -4.65 -2.32
N VAL A 202 5.68 -3.32 -2.42
CA VAL A 202 4.47 -2.62 -2.87
C VAL A 202 4.21 -2.89 -4.35
N CYS A 203 5.25 -2.83 -5.19
CA CYS A 203 5.19 -3.17 -6.60
C CYS A 203 4.68 -4.61 -6.81
N GLU A 204 5.28 -5.57 -6.12
CA GLU A 204 4.86 -6.98 -6.16
C GLU A 204 3.40 -7.17 -5.72
N SER A 205 2.97 -6.47 -4.67
CA SER A 205 1.59 -6.49 -4.18
C SER A 205 0.59 -5.95 -5.21
N ILE A 206 0.93 -4.84 -5.90
CA ILE A 206 0.11 -4.26 -6.98
C ILE A 206 0.01 -5.24 -8.14
N GLN A 207 1.13 -5.78 -8.61
CA GLN A 207 1.15 -6.76 -9.71
C GLN A 207 0.41 -8.06 -9.35
N HIS A 208 0.58 -8.54 -8.11
CA HIS A 208 -0.15 -9.70 -7.60
C HIS A 208 -1.66 -9.47 -7.65
N HIS A 209 -2.12 -8.29 -7.24
CA HIS A 209 -3.54 -7.95 -7.30
C HIS A 209 -4.07 -7.84 -8.74
N ALA A 210 -3.28 -7.30 -9.66
CA ALA A 210 -3.63 -7.26 -11.08
C ALA A 210 -3.78 -8.68 -11.65
N ARG A 211 -2.78 -9.55 -11.45
CA ARG A 211 -2.84 -10.97 -11.87
C ARG A 211 -4.02 -11.71 -11.23
N MET A 212 -4.27 -11.47 -9.94
CA MET A 212 -5.40 -12.05 -9.22
C MET A 212 -6.72 -11.65 -9.87
N THR A 213 -6.91 -10.36 -10.16
CA THR A 213 -8.13 -9.85 -10.80
C THR A 213 -8.36 -10.46 -12.18
N THR A 214 -7.31 -10.58 -12.99
CA THR A 214 -7.37 -11.18 -14.33
C THR A 214 -7.65 -12.69 -14.29
N ASN A 215 -6.98 -13.44 -13.41
CA ASN A 215 -6.99 -14.90 -13.45
C ASN A 215 -8.08 -15.53 -12.57
N PHE A 216 -8.52 -14.86 -11.50
CA PHE A 216 -9.50 -15.40 -10.55
C PHE A 216 -10.83 -15.83 -11.19
N PRO A 217 -11.38 -15.12 -12.19
CA PRO A 217 -12.61 -15.56 -12.86
C PRO A 217 -12.57 -16.99 -13.37
N SER A 218 -11.41 -17.48 -13.83
CA SER A 218 -11.23 -18.86 -14.32
C SER A 218 -11.42 -19.93 -13.24
N PHE A 219 -11.36 -19.57 -11.94
CA PHE A 219 -11.50 -20.50 -10.83
C PHE A 219 -12.90 -20.46 -10.17
N LYS A 220 -13.84 -19.65 -10.67
CA LYS A 220 -15.17 -19.50 -10.04
C LYS A 220 -15.90 -20.84 -9.88
N ASP A 221 -15.82 -21.69 -10.89
CA ASP A 221 -16.44 -23.03 -10.88
C ASP A 221 -15.81 -23.96 -9.83
N LEU A 222 -14.47 -23.98 -9.71
CA LEU A 222 -13.80 -24.76 -8.67
C LEU A 222 -14.14 -24.26 -7.26
N VAL A 223 -14.42 -22.96 -7.11
CA VAL A 223 -14.88 -22.38 -5.85
C VAL A 223 -16.33 -22.75 -5.55
N SER A 224 -17.23 -22.70 -6.53
CA SER A 224 -18.64 -23.09 -6.33
C SER A 224 -18.78 -24.59 -6.02
N LYS A 225 -17.98 -25.44 -6.68
CA LYS A 225 -17.90 -26.88 -6.42
C LYS A 225 -17.14 -27.24 -5.14
N LYS A 226 -16.67 -26.24 -4.37
CA LYS A 226 -15.90 -26.42 -3.12
C LYS A 226 -14.60 -27.23 -3.29
N VAL A 227 -14.07 -27.32 -4.51
CA VAL A 227 -12.75 -27.92 -4.80
C VAL A 227 -11.65 -27.05 -4.21
N LEU A 228 -11.80 -25.73 -4.34
CA LEU A 228 -10.89 -24.73 -3.75
C LEU A 228 -11.67 -23.74 -2.91
N SER A 229 -11.07 -23.28 -1.81
CA SER A 229 -11.59 -22.09 -1.13
C SER A 229 -11.34 -20.84 -1.97
N LYS A 230 -12.18 -19.82 -1.81
CA LYS A 230 -12.01 -18.51 -2.47
C LYS A 230 -10.61 -17.94 -2.23
N ALA A 231 -10.11 -18.00 -1.00
CA ALA A 231 -8.79 -17.51 -0.65
C ALA A 231 -7.66 -18.29 -1.35
N MET A 232 -7.81 -19.62 -1.52
CA MET A 232 -6.82 -20.42 -2.23
C MET A 232 -6.82 -20.13 -3.74
N ALA A 233 -8.01 -20.04 -4.35
CA ALA A 233 -8.15 -19.65 -5.74
C ALA A 233 -7.55 -18.25 -6.01
N GLN A 234 -7.76 -17.29 -5.11
CA GLN A 234 -7.13 -15.97 -5.19
C GLN A 234 -5.59 -16.03 -5.11
N LYS A 235 -5.04 -16.89 -4.25
CA LYS A 235 -3.57 -17.10 -4.17
C LYS A 235 -3.00 -17.68 -5.47
N ILE A 236 -3.66 -18.70 -6.05
CA ILE A 236 -3.26 -19.28 -7.34
C ILE A 236 -3.31 -18.20 -8.42
N ALA A 237 -4.43 -17.50 -8.55
CA ALA A 237 -4.63 -16.43 -9.52
C ALA A 237 -3.56 -15.32 -9.41
N GLY A 238 -3.29 -14.84 -8.20
CA GLY A 238 -2.28 -13.81 -7.95
C GLY A 238 -0.83 -14.26 -8.19
N SER A 239 -0.57 -15.56 -8.20
CA SER A 239 0.71 -16.14 -8.63
C SER A 239 0.91 -16.14 -10.16
N GLY A 240 -0.07 -15.62 -10.90
CA GLY A 240 -0.05 -15.52 -12.36
C GLY A 240 -0.60 -16.74 -13.08
N LEU A 241 -1.24 -17.68 -12.36
CA LEU A 241 -1.78 -18.91 -12.92
C LEU A 241 -3.29 -18.79 -13.12
N ASN A 242 -3.79 -19.19 -14.28
CA ASN A 242 -5.22 -19.40 -14.54
C ASN A 242 -5.56 -20.91 -14.59
N LEU A 243 -6.85 -21.25 -14.65
CA LEU A 243 -7.29 -22.66 -14.62
C LEU A 243 -6.74 -23.49 -15.81
N GLN A 244 -6.67 -22.92 -17.01
CA GLN A 244 -6.13 -23.63 -18.17
C GLN A 244 -4.65 -24.01 -17.99
N GLN A 245 -3.85 -23.10 -17.44
CA GLN A 245 -2.46 -23.40 -17.12
C GLN A 245 -2.36 -24.49 -16.05
N ILE A 246 -3.20 -24.44 -15.01
CA ILE A 246 -3.27 -25.49 -13.97
C ILE A 246 -3.62 -26.85 -14.59
N ARG A 247 -4.60 -26.91 -15.49
CA ARG A 247 -4.93 -28.12 -16.26
C ARG A 247 -3.74 -28.64 -17.06
N LEU A 248 -3.04 -27.77 -17.79
CA LEU A 248 -1.87 -28.16 -18.58
C LEU A 248 -0.74 -28.72 -17.71
N ILE A 249 -0.49 -28.12 -16.55
CA ILE A 249 0.53 -28.59 -15.60
C ILE A 249 0.17 -29.99 -15.09
N HIS A 250 -1.10 -30.19 -14.74
CA HIS A 250 -1.59 -31.49 -14.27
C HIS A 250 -1.60 -32.54 -15.39
N ALA A 251 -1.98 -32.19 -16.62
CA ALA A 251 -1.92 -33.10 -17.76
C ALA A 251 -0.49 -33.61 -18.05
N ARG A 252 0.53 -32.78 -17.79
CA ARG A 252 1.94 -33.12 -18.04
C ARG A 252 2.62 -33.90 -16.91
N GLY A 253 2.25 -33.63 -15.66
CA GLY A 253 2.97 -34.15 -14.48
C GLY A 253 2.09 -34.60 -13.33
N GLY A 254 0.78 -34.70 -13.54
CA GLY A 254 -0.20 -35.09 -12.54
C GLY A 254 -0.10 -34.27 -11.26
N TYR A 255 -0.19 -34.98 -10.14
CA TYR A 255 -0.03 -34.41 -8.80
C TYR A 255 1.36 -33.79 -8.58
N ASP A 256 2.42 -34.44 -9.06
CA ASP A 256 3.80 -33.98 -8.84
C ASP A 256 4.11 -32.67 -9.58
N GLY A 257 3.54 -32.51 -10.79
CA GLY A 257 3.61 -31.24 -11.53
C GLY A 257 2.97 -30.08 -10.76
N LEU A 258 1.79 -30.30 -10.19
CA LEU A 258 1.11 -29.31 -9.34
C LEU A 258 1.91 -29.03 -8.06
N GLN A 259 2.40 -30.07 -7.39
CA GLN A 259 3.18 -29.92 -6.17
C GLN A 259 4.45 -29.12 -6.42
N SER A 260 5.21 -29.47 -7.46
CA SER A 260 6.47 -28.80 -7.83
C SER A 260 6.27 -27.30 -8.03
N LEU A 261 5.23 -26.90 -8.79
CA LEU A 261 4.99 -25.50 -9.13
C LEU A 261 4.36 -24.68 -7.99
N LEU A 262 3.33 -25.22 -7.33
CA LEU A 262 2.57 -24.48 -6.32
C LEU A 262 3.33 -24.39 -4.99
N SER A 263 4.21 -25.35 -4.72
CA SER A 263 5.05 -25.39 -3.52
C SER A 263 6.42 -24.74 -3.72
N THR A 264 6.79 -24.30 -4.94
CA THR A 264 8.10 -23.67 -5.20
C THR A 264 8.33 -22.51 -4.25
N LYS A 265 9.53 -22.39 -3.66
CA LYS A 265 9.83 -21.27 -2.76
C LYS A 265 9.87 -19.95 -3.53
N GLN A 266 9.28 -18.91 -2.96
CA GLN A 266 9.40 -17.56 -3.50
C GLN A 266 10.84 -17.05 -3.34
N ARG A 267 11.35 -16.38 -4.37
CA ARG A 267 12.70 -15.80 -4.36
C ARG A 267 12.81 -14.82 -3.18
N GLY A 268 13.87 -14.95 -2.37
CA GLY A 268 14.09 -14.10 -1.19
C GLY A 268 13.33 -14.51 0.09
N HIS A 269 12.48 -15.54 0.06
CA HIS A 269 11.77 -16.03 1.25
C HIS A 269 12.09 -17.50 1.55
N LYS A 270 12.77 -17.77 2.68
CA LYS A 270 13.17 -19.13 3.07
C LYS A 270 12.00 -20.09 3.33
N SER A 271 10.83 -19.56 3.72
CA SER A 271 9.66 -20.34 4.19
C SER A 271 8.36 -20.10 3.42
N LYS A 272 8.32 -19.20 2.44
CA LYS A 272 7.08 -18.92 1.67
C LYS A 272 7.10 -19.63 0.33
N CYS A 273 6.09 -20.47 0.11
CA CYS A 273 5.82 -21.10 -1.18
C CYS A 273 5.08 -20.14 -2.12
N ARG A 274 5.16 -20.39 -3.42
CA ARG A 274 4.50 -19.61 -4.49
C ARG A 274 3.00 -19.51 -4.27
N VAL A 275 2.36 -20.60 -3.85
CA VAL A 275 0.93 -20.66 -3.54
C VAL A 275 0.68 -21.43 -2.24
N THR A 276 1.02 -22.71 -2.20
CA THR A 276 0.74 -23.61 -1.07
C THR A 276 1.58 -24.87 -1.14
N ALA A 277 1.98 -25.38 0.02
CA ALA A 277 2.56 -26.72 0.18
C ALA A 277 1.57 -27.72 0.82
N SER A 278 0.29 -27.36 0.94
CA SER A 278 -0.72 -28.21 1.56
C SER A 278 -1.03 -29.41 0.67
N LYS A 279 -0.56 -30.60 1.08
CA LYS A 279 -0.86 -31.87 0.40
C LYS A 279 -2.37 -32.11 0.23
N LYS A 280 -3.18 -31.73 1.22
CA LYS A 280 -4.65 -31.85 1.15
C LYS A 280 -5.22 -31.07 -0.03
N VAL A 281 -4.87 -29.79 -0.14
CA VAL A 281 -5.34 -28.92 -1.24
C VAL A 281 -4.87 -29.44 -2.59
N LEU A 282 -3.60 -29.85 -2.68
CA LEU A 282 -3.01 -30.37 -3.92
C LEU A 282 -3.69 -31.68 -4.37
N ARG A 283 -3.97 -32.60 -3.45
CA ARG A 283 -4.68 -33.85 -3.75
C ARG A 283 -6.12 -33.61 -4.19
N THR A 284 -6.86 -32.74 -3.49
CA THR A 284 -8.24 -32.39 -3.88
C THR A 284 -8.29 -31.78 -5.27
N LEU A 285 -7.37 -30.84 -5.56
CA LEU A 285 -7.29 -30.23 -6.88
C LEU A 285 -6.91 -31.25 -7.96
N SER A 286 -5.87 -32.05 -7.72
CA SER A 286 -5.41 -33.07 -8.67
C SER A 286 -6.49 -34.12 -8.97
N TYR A 287 -7.20 -34.60 -7.95
CA TYR A 287 -8.29 -35.55 -8.09
C TYR A 287 -9.45 -34.99 -8.92
N HIS A 288 -9.78 -33.70 -8.73
CA HIS A 288 -10.82 -33.06 -9.52
C HIS A 288 -10.42 -32.97 -11.00
N LEU A 289 -9.20 -32.54 -11.28
CA LEU A 289 -8.69 -32.38 -12.65
C LEU A 289 -8.55 -33.72 -13.38
N SER A 290 -8.31 -34.83 -12.69
CA SER A 290 -8.29 -36.17 -13.27
C SER A 290 -9.67 -36.70 -13.70
N LYS A 291 -10.76 -35.98 -13.38
CA LYS A 291 -12.14 -36.36 -13.73
C LYS A 291 -12.79 -35.44 -14.77
N GLU A 292 -12.09 -34.38 -15.16
CA GLU A 292 -12.51 -33.48 -16.26
C GLU A 292 -12.11 -34.08 -17.61
#